data_AF-A0A0D4CJK2-F1
#
_entry.id   AF-A0A0D4CJK2-F1
#
_cell.length_a   1.000
_cell.length_b   1.000
_cell.length_c   1.000
_cell.angle_alpha   90.00
_cell.angle_beta   90.00
_cell.angle_gamma   90.00
#
_symmetry.space_group_name_H-M   'P 1'
#
loop_
_entity.id
_entity.type
_entity.pdbx_description
1 polymer ?
#
loop_
_entity_poly.entity_id
_entity_poly.type
_entity_poly.pdbx_seq_one_letter_code
_entity_poly.pdbx_strand_id
1 'polypeptide(L)'
;MPNEPIPDVPGYTPVDPSPVTPTDPGKDTPVPYKQNQYGLTEKFVDEDGNELSPSVDKGSSYKSGDGFDVTGDAKVINGYVLVKQDNTKGTFDNGDEIATFIYKKIGKIIPVDESGTPIPGADTPIYQNDPNDPTKVVPNEPIPEVPGYTPVDPSPITPADPTVDTPVPYTKKEMPTTPDTPSTPTTPTTPSTPTTPSEPAQPQTPASPAGQGQTTPTSAKTEAAKAATLPQTGNDKNEATAAMGLGFAGIASMLALFGTRKKRRED
;
A
#
# COMPACT_ATOMS: atom_id res chain seq x y z
N MET A 1 66.83 -9.92 -32.35
CA MET A 1 65.43 -9.79 -32.79
C MET A 1 64.88 -8.50 -32.18
N PRO A 2 63.98 -7.77 -32.85
CA PRO A 2 63.35 -6.61 -32.24
C PRO A 2 62.53 -7.03 -31.02
N ASN A 3 62.36 -6.14 -30.05
CA ASN A 3 61.46 -6.38 -28.94
C ASN A 3 60.02 -6.43 -29.46
N GLU A 4 59.23 -7.38 -28.95
CA GLU A 4 57.81 -7.48 -29.26
C GLU A 4 56.96 -6.78 -28.18
N PRO A 5 55.86 -6.11 -28.57
CA PRO A 5 54.92 -5.53 -27.61
C PRO A 5 54.23 -6.64 -26.81
N ILE A 6 53.96 -6.37 -25.53
CA ILE A 6 53.19 -7.29 -24.69
C ILE A 6 51.73 -7.30 -25.15
N PRO A 7 51.09 -8.47 -25.31
CA PRO A 7 49.66 -8.55 -25.58
C PRO A 7 48.80 -7.89 -24.51
N ASP A 8 47.78 -7.15 -24.92
CA ASP A 8 46.73 -6.70 -23.99
C ASP A 8 45.72 -7.84 -23.79
N VAL A 9 45.47 -8.21 -22.54
CA VAL A 9 44.59 -9.32 -22.16
C VAL A 9 43.53 -8.78 -21.20
N PRO A 10 42.26 -8.62 -21.66
CA PRO A 10 41.19 -8.05 -20.83
C PRO A 10 41.04 -8.77 -19.49
N GLY A 11 41.06 -8.01 -18.40
CA GLY A 11 40.93 -8.56 -17.04
C GLY A 11 42.23 -9.08 -16.43
N TYR A 12 43.35 -8.95 -17.13
CA TYR A 12 44.66 -9.40 -16.70
C TYR A 12 45.70 -8.29 -16.88
N THR A 13 46.70 -8.26 -16.01
CA THR A 13 47.87 -7.39 -16.13
C THR A 13 49.11 -8.27 -16.25
N PRO A 14 50.04 -7.99 -17.19
CA PRO A 14 51.30 -8.73 -17.28
C PRO A 14 52.09 -8.57 -15.98
N VAL A 15 52.71 -9.66 -15.50
CA VAL A 15 53.50 -9.64 -14.27
C VAL A 15 54.76 -8.77 -14.44
N ASP A 16 55.30 -8.72 -15.66
CA ASP A 16 56.36 -7.81 -16.08
C ASP A 16 55.91 -7.03 -17.32
N PRO A 17 55.74 -5.70 -17.25
CA PRO A 17 55.32 -4.87 -18.39
C PRO A 17 56.46 -4.55 -19.37
N SER A 18 57.66 -5.10 -19.18
CA SER A 18 58.82 -4.85 -20.03
C SER A 18 58.71 -5.58 -21.38
N PRO A 19 59.09 -4.96 -22.51
CA PRO A 19 59.08 -5.61 -23.81
C PRO A 19 59.88 -6.91 -23.80
N VAL A 20 59.31 -7.97 -24.37
CA VAL A 20 59.95 -9.28 -24.39
C VAL A 20 60.94 -9.39 -25.54
N THR A 21 62.12 -9.93 -25.24
CA THR A 21 63.12 -10.30 -26.26
C THR A 21 63.12 -11.81 -26.39
N PRO A 22 62.61 -12.40 -27.49
CA PRO A 22 62.62 -13.84 -27.65
C PRO A 22 64.08 -14.34 -27.75
N THR A 23 64.43 -15.33 -26.93
CA THR A 23 65.81 -15.87 -26.86
C THR A 23 66.04 -17.05 -27.79
N ASP A 24 64.97 -17.70 -28.27
CA ASP A 24 65.02 -18.86 -29.17
C ASP A 24 64.05 -18.67 -30.35
N PRO A 25 64.56 -18.37 -31.57
CA PRO A 25 63.72 -18.18 -32.76
C PRO A 25 62.90 -19.43 -33.09
N GLY A 26 61.57 -19.28 -33.16
CA GLY A 26 60.64 -20.38 -33.45
C GLY A 26 60.14 -21.13 -32.21
N LYS A 27 60.45 -20.64 -31.01
CA LYS A 27 59.83 -21.07 -29.76
C LYS A 27 58.96 -19.97 -29.16
N ASP A 28 57.84 -20.37 -28.57
CA ASP A 28 56.96 -19.46 -27.84
C ASP A 28 57.69 -18.91 -26.61
N THR A 29 57.63 -17.59 -26.42
CA THR A 29 58.12 -16.93 -25.21
C THR A 29 56.93 -16.73 -24.27
N PRO A 30 56.87 -17.44 -23.13
CA PRO A 30 55.75 -17.30 -22.20
C PRO A 30 55.77 -15.92 -21.54
N VAL A 31 54.63 -15.23 -21.57
CA VAL A 31 54.40 -13.96 -20.88
C VAL A 31 53.42 -14.21 -19.74
N PRO A 32 53.85 -14.19 -18.46
CA PRO A 32 52.96 -14.45 -17.33
C PRO A 32 52.03 -13.25 -17.05
N TYR A 33 50.78 -13.56 -16.73
CA TYR A 33 49.75 -12.57 -16.38
C TYR A 33 49.17 -12.84 -14.99
N LYS A 34 48.71 -11.77 -14.34
CA LYS A 34 47.93 -11.82 -13.10
C LYS A 34 46.52 -11.31 -13.36
N GLN A 35 45.52 -12.04 -12.88
CA GLN A 35 44.13 -11.60 -12.97
C GLN A 35 43.90 -10.37 -12.07
N ASN A 36 43.20 -9.37 -12.60
CA ASN A 36 42.87 -8.15 -11.90
C ASN A 36 41.79 -8.41 -10.84
N GLN A 37 41.70 -7.53 -9.85
CA GLN A 37 40.64 -7.52 -8.86
C GLN A 37 39.92 -6.17 -8.87
N TYR A 38 38.62 -6.22 -8.62
CA TYR A 38 37.69 -5.09 -8.72
C TYR A 38 36.82 -5.00 -7.46
N GLY A 39 36.27 -3.82 -7.21
CA GLY A 39 35.38 -3.52 -6.10
C GLY A 39 33.92 -3.36 -6.50
N LEU A 40 33.03 -3.70 -5.56
CA LEU A 40 31.60 -3.37 -5.64
C LEU A 40 31.29 -2.29 -4.61
N THR A 41 30.68 -1.19 -5.06
CA THR A 41 30.16 -0.14 -4.18
C THR A 41 28.66 0.02 -4.35
N GLU A 42 27.93 0.09 -3.25
CA GLU A 42 26.51 0.46 -3.25
C GLU A 42 26.34 1.96 -3.01
N LYS A 43 25.43 2.59 -3.75
CA LYS A 43 25.03 3.99 -3.57
C LYS A 43 23.54 4.10 -3.33
N PHE A 44 23.15 5.01 -2.44
CA PHE A 44 21.76 5.29 -2.09
C PHE A 44 21.49 6.77 -2.37
N VAL A 45 20.81 7.04 -3.48
CA VAL A 45 20.66 8.39 -4.02
C VAL A 45 19.20 8.74 -4.30
N ASP A 46 18.89 10.02 -4.41
CA ASP A 46 17.62 10.47 -4.98
C ASP A 46 17.64 10.45 -6.52
N GLU A 47 16.52 10.83 -7.15
CA GLU A 47 16.39 10.90 -8.62
C GLU A 47 17.36 11.91 -9.26
N ASP A 48 17.82 12.91 -8.51
CA ASP A 48 18.78 13.93 -8.96
C ASP A 48 20.24 13.46 -8.76
N GLY A 49 20.45 12.30 -8.14
CA GLY A 49 21.76 11.73 -7.85
C GLY A 49 22.41 12.24 -6.55
N ASN A 50 21.68 12.95 -5.70
CA ASN A 50 22.18 13.37 -4.40
C ASN A 50 22.23 12.17 -3.43
N GLU A 51 23.31 12.07 -2.66
CA GLU A 51 23.49 11.00 -1.69
C GLU A 51 22.54 11.17 -0.50
N LEU A 52 21.70 10.15 -0.26
CA LEU A 52 20.74 10.10 0.84
C LEU A 52 21.26 9.28 2.03
N SER A 53 22.18 8.35 1.77
CA SER A 53 22.82 7.51 2.77
C SER A 53 24.25 7.20 2.34
N PRO A 54 25.20 7.05 3.27
CA PRO A 54 26.58 6.72 2.94
C PRO A 54 26.68 5.50 2.03
N SER A 55 27.53 5.62 1.02
CA SER A 55 27.91 4.51 0.15
C SER A 55 28.50 3.34 0.95
N VAL A 56 28.23 2.10 0.52
CA VAL A 56 28.70 0.88 1.19
C VAL A 56 29.69 0.15 0.29
N ASP A 57 30.89 -0.10 0.80
CA ASP A 57 31.88 -0.96 0.15
C ASP A 57 31.53 -2.43 0.42
N LYS A 58 31.39 -3.23 -0.65
CA LYS A 58 31.06 -4.67 -0.59
C LYS A 58 32.27 -5.58 -0.79
N GLY A 59 33.46 -5.00 -0.83
CA GLY A 59 34.74 -5.68 -1.02
C GLY A 59 35.39 -5.35 -2.36
N SER A 60 36.67 -5.71 -2.47
CA SER A 60 37.56 -5.38 -3.59
C SER A 60 38.32 -6.59 -4.16
N SER A 61 37.76 -7.79 -4.01
CA SER A 61 38.39 -9.07 -4.42
C SER A 61 37.72 -9.73 -5.62
N TYR A 62 36.74 -9.06 -6.23
CA TYR A 62 35.99 -9.57 -7.36
C TYR A 62 36.86 -9.64 -8.61
N LYS A 63 36.63 -10.62 -9.47
CA LYS A 63 37.34 -10.83 -10.73
C LYS A 63 36.35 -10.73 -11.89
N SER A 64 36.88 -10.50 -13.10
CA SER A 64 36.05 -10.55 -14.30
C SER A 64 35.33 -11.89 -14.40
N GLY A 65 34.02 -11.85 -14.64
CA GLY A 65 33.11 -12.99 -14.66
C GLY A 65 32.51 -13.37 -13.31
N ASP A 66 32.96 -12.81 -12.18
CA ASP A 66 32.35 -13.07 -10.88
C ASP A 66 30.93 -12.46 -10.82
N GLY A 67 29.95 -13.25 -10.35
CA GLY A 67 28.58 -12.79 -10.18
C GLY A 67 28.36 -12.01 -8.87
N PHE A 68 27.44 -11.05 -8.89
CA PHE A 68 26.97 -10.35 -7.70
C PHE A 68 25.46 -10.15 -7.74
N ASP A 69 24.83 -10.14 -6.56
CA ASP A 69 23.41 -9.84 -6.37
C ASP A 69 23.23 -9.14 -5.03
N VAL A 70 22.97 -7.84 -5.09
CA VAL A 70 22.70 -6.96 -3.95
C VAL A 70 21.27 -6.41 -4.01
N THR A 71 20.38 -7.01 -4.80
CA THR A 71 18.99 -6.54 -4.95
C THR A 71 18.24 -6.43 -3.62
N GLY A 72 18.57 -7.29 -2.65
CA GLY A 72 17.99 -7.30 -1.30
C GLY A 72 18.60 -6.30 -0.31
N ASP A 73 19.65 -5.57 -0.68
CA ASP A 73 20.36 -4.65 0.22
C ASP A 73 19.74 -3.25 0.27
N ALA A 74 18.58 -3.06 -0.38
CA ALA A 74 17.82 -1.83 -0.31
C ALA A 74 17.45 -1.47 1.14
N LYS A 75 17.63 -0.20 1.50
CA LYS A 75 17.38 0.33 2.84
C LYS A 75 16.12 1.17 2.88
N VAL A 76 15.41 1.13 4.00
CA VAL A 76 14.37 2.13 4.30
C VAL A 76 15.06 3.44 4.64
N ILE A 77 14.77 4.50 3.88
CA ILE A 77 15.32 5.84 4.08
C ILE A 77 14.19 6.78 4.44
N ASN A 78 14.28 7.42 5.61
CA ASN A 78 13.22 8.25 6.14
C ASN A 78 12.84 9.39 5.18
N GLY A 79 11.55 9.47 4.81
CA GLY A 79 11.01 10.47 3.90
C GLY A 79 11.16 10.14 2.41
N TYR A 80 11.69 8.96 2.06
CA TYR A 80 11.89 8.50 0.69
C TYR A 80 11.47 7.04 0.50
N VAL A 81 11.03 6.68 -0.70
CA VAL A 81 10.77 5.29 -1.09
C VAL A 81 11.64 4.91 -2.28
N LEU A 82 12.12 3.67 -2.30
CA LEU A 82 12.87 3.10 -3.41
C LEU A 82 11.94 2.99 -4.62
N VAL A 83 12.37 3.56 -5.74
CA VAL A 83 11.61 3.53 -7.00
C VAL A 83 12.35 2.80 -8.12
N LYS A 84 13.69 2.71 -8.04
CA LYS A 84 14.49 2.08 -9.08
C LYS A 84 15.80 1.52 -8.51
N GLN A 85 16.29 0.46 -9.13
CA GLN A 85 17.59 -0.14 -8.87
C GLN A 85 18.35 -0.22 -10.19
N ASP A 86 19.60 0.23 -10.20
CA ASP A 86 20.51 0.18 -11.34
C ASP A 86 21.74 -0.66 -10.97
N ASN A 87 22.06 -1.64 -11.82
CA ASN A 87 23.22 -2.52 -11.67
C ASN A 87 23.31 -3.23 -10.29
N THR A 88 22.18 -3.66 -9.73
CA THR A 88 22.14 -4.37 -8.43
C THR A 88 22.32 -5.88 -8.55
N LYS A 89 22.36 -6.41 -9.77
CA LYS A 89 22.61 -7.82 -10.05
C LYS A 89 23.27 -7.98 -11.41
N GLY A 90 24.33 -8.77 -11.47
CA GLY A 90 25.07 -8.96 -12.70
C GLY A 90 26.35 -9.76 -12.50
N THR A 91 27.28 -9.55 -13.42
CA THR A 91 28.63 -10.10 -13.39
C THR A 91 29.62 -8.98 -13.58
N PHE A 92 30.77 -9.07 -12.93
CA PHE A 92 31.85 -8.12 -13.11
C PHE A 92 32.45 -8.22 -14.51
N ASP A 93 32.60 -7.08 -15.17
CA ASP A 93 33.39 -6.96 -16.38
C ASP A 93 34.87 -6.72 -16.03
N ASN A 94 35.52 -5.74 -16.65
CA ASN A 94 36.92 -5.39 -16.44
C ASN A 94 37.07 -4.05 -15.72
N GLY A 95 36.35 -3.90 -14.59
CA GLY A 95 36.37 -2.68 -13.79
C GLY A 95 35.57 -2.82 -12.51
N ASP A 96 35.67 -1.78 -11.68
CA ASP A 96 34.85 -1.65 -10.49
C ASP A 96 33.38 -1.45 -10.87
N GLU A 97 32.48 -2.04 -10.08
CA GLU A 97 31.04 -1.98 -10.28
C GLU A 97 30.39 -1.08 -9.23
N ILE A 98 29.36 -0.36 -9.65
CA ILE A 98 28.54 0.47 -8.76
C ILE A 98 27.10 0.03 -8.87
N ALA A 99 26.55 -0.47 -7.76
CA ALA A 99 25.13 -0.77 -7.60
C ALA A 99 24.42 0.47 -7.03
N THR A 100 23.40 0.99 -7.70
CA THR A 100 22.72 2.22 -7.30
C THR A 100 21.25 1.95 -6.97
N PHE A 101 20.86 2.33 -5.75
CA PHE A 101 19.48 2.33 -5.28
C PHE A 101 18.95 3.77 -5.38
N ILE A 102 17.92 3.97 -6.18
CA ILE A 102 17.36 5.29 -6.50
C ILE A 102 16.02 5.44 -5.81
N TYR A 103 15.91 6.53 -5.05
CA TYR A 103 14.79 6.83 -4.19
C TYR A 103 14.07 8.11 -4.63
N LYS A 104 12.79 8.18 -4.30
CA LYS A 104 11.95 9.36 -4.53
C LYS A 104 11.29 9.81 -3.24
N LYS A 105 11.16 11.12 -3.09
CA LYS A 105 10.58 11.74 -1.89
C LYS A 105 9.12 11.32 -1.72
N ILE A 106 8.73 11.04 -0.49
CA ILE A 106 7.37 10.66 -0.14
C ILE A 106 6.44 11.87 -0.29
N GLY A 107 5.24 11.60 -0.83
CA GLY A 107 4.15 12.55 -0.94
C GLY A 107 3.53 12.89 0.41
N LYS A 108 2.62 13.85 0.40
CA LYS A 108 1.93 14.34 1.60
C LYS A 108 0.44 14.44 1.36
N ILE A 109 -0.31 14.37 2.44
CA ILE A 109 -1.75 14.58 2.42
C ILE A 109 -1.97 16.09 2.39
N ILE A 110 -2.70 16.56 1.38
CA ILE A 110 -3.00 17.99 1.18
C ILE A 110 -4.51 18.19 1.32
N PRO A 111 -4.99 18.80 2.43
CA PRO A 111 -6.38 19.22 2.52
C PRO A 111 -6.70 20.29 1.47
N VAL A 112 -7.71 20.02 0.65
CA VAL A 112 -8.17 20.93 -0.40
C VAL A 112 -9.66 21.24 -0.23
N ASP A 113 -10.10 22.37 -0.74
CA ASP A 113 -11.53 22.70 -0.83
C ASP A 113 -12.23 21.92 -1.97
N GLU A 114 -13.53 22.16 -2.16
CA GLU A 114 -14.33 21.53 -3.22
C GLU A 114 -13.81 21.82 -4.64
N SER A 115 -13.01 22.87 -4.83
CA SER A 115 -12.39 23.23 -6.12
C SER A 115 -11.02 22.59 -6.33
N GLY A 116 -10.49 21.89 -5.33
CA GLY A 116 -9.15 21.32 -5.34
C GLY A 116 -8.05 22.29 -4.93
N THR A 117 -8.40 23.46 -4.38
CA THR A 117 -7.42 24.45 -3.90
C THR A 117 -6.98 24.10 -2.48
N PRO A 118 -5.67 24.09 -2.16
CA PRO A 118 -5.19 23.82 -0.80
C PRO A 118 -5.77 24.79 0.23
N ILE A 119 -6.28 24.25 1.34
CA ILE A 119 -6.87 25.05 2.43
C ILE A 119 -5.74 25.71 3.24
N PRO A 120 -5.64 27.04 3.29
CA PRO A 120 -4.54 27.72 3.99
C PRO A 120 -4.55 27.41 5.48
N GLY A 121 -3.36 27.10 6.03
CA GLY A 121 -3.18 26.82 7.46
C GLY A 121 -3.66 25.44 7.90
N ALA A 122 -4.12 24.59 6.97
CA ALA A 122 -4.37 23.19 7.26
C ALA A 122 -3.04 22.42 7.36
N ASP A 123 -2.98 21.46 8.27
CA ASP A 123 -1.81 20.57 8.40
C ASP A 123 -1.69 19.67 7.17
N THR A 124 -0.45 19.49 6.70
CA THR A 124 -0.12 18.62 5.55
C THR A 124 0.79 17.48 6.01
N PRO A 125 0.26 16.42 6.64
CA PRO A 125 1.08 15.32 7.12
C PRO A 125 1.76 14.58 5.96
N ILE A 126 2.97 14.08 6.23
CA ILE A 126 3.76 13.28 5.30
C ILE A 126 3.52 11.81 5.63
N TYR A 127 3.36 10.98 4.60
CA TYR A 127 3.20 9.54 4.81
C TYR A 127 4.42 8.94 5.51
N GLN A 128 4.20 8.02 6.44
CA GLN A 128 5.29 7.32 7.12
C GLN A 128 5.82 6.15 6.30
N ASN A 129 7.14 5.97 6.21
CA ASN A 129 7.74 4.80 5.57
C ASN A 129 7.23 3.49 6.18
N ASP A 130 7.05 2.45 5.35
CA ASP A 130 6.95 1.09 5.86
C ASP A 130 8.33 0.68 6.42
N PRO A 131 8.44 0.28 7.70
CA PRO A 131 9.71 -0.06 8.32
C PRO A 131 10.36 -1.33 7.75
N ASN A 132 9.61 -2.16 7.02
CA ASN A 132 10.09 -3.44 6.48
C ASN A 132 10.13 -3.46 4.95
N ASP A 133 9.55 -2.47 4.26
CA ASP A 133 9.53 -2.39 2.81
C ASP A 133 9.98 -1.00 2.32
N PRO A 134 11.18 -0.87 1.73
CA PRO A 134 11.70 0.42 1.27
C PRO A 134 10.89 1.01 0.11
N THR A 135 9.99 0.27 -0.51
CA THR A 135 9.14 0.73 -1.64
C THR A 135 7.77 1.24 -1.20
N LYS A 136 7.44 1.15 0.10
CA LYS A 136 6.10 1.39 0.63
C LYS A 136 6.07 2.39 1.77
N VAL A 137 4.85 2.83 2.04
CA VAL A 137 4.47 3.65 3.19
C VAL A 137 3.39 2.92 4.00
N VAL A 138 3.24 3.29 5.26
CA VAL A 138 2.19 2.77 6.14
C VAL A 138 0.81 3.16 5.58
N PRO A 139 -0.11 2.21 5.36
CA PRO A 139 -1.45 2.50 4.87
C PRO A 139 -2.39 2.98 5.99
N ASN A 140 -3.59 3.43 5.62
CA ASN A 140 -4.67 3.84 6.52
C ASN A 140 -4.28 4.97 7.47
N GLU A 141 -3.64 6.01 6.94
CA GLU A 141 -3.33 7.21 7.72
C GLU A 141 -4.60 7.94 8.15
N PRO A 142 -4.59 8.57 9.34
CA PRO A 142 -5.73 9.34 9.81
C PRO A 142 -5.97 10.56 8.92
N ILE A 143 -7.24 10.95 8.81
CA ILE A 143 -7.64 12.15 8.08
C ILE A 143 -7.26 13.38 8.89
N PRO A 144 -6.60 14.39 8.29
CA PRO A 144 -6.28 15.64 8.98
C PRO A 144 -7.51 16.35 9.53
N GLU A 145 -7.41 16.88 10.75
CA GLU A 145 -8.43 17.78 11.27
C GLU A 145 -8.22 19.19 10.72
N VAL A 146 -9.24 19.74 10.07
CA VAL A 146 -9.18 21.09 9.49
C VAL A 146 -10.22 21.99 10.17
N PRO A 147 -9.80 23.01 10.94
CA PRO A 147 -10.72 23.89 11.66
C PRO A 147 -11.75 24.55 10.73
N GLY A 148 -13.04 24.41 11.06
CA GLY A 148 -14.12 24.97 10.24
C GLY A 148 -14.49 24.18 8.99
N TYR A 149 -13.89 23.00 8.77
CA TYR A 149 -14.18 22.12 7.63
C TYR A 149 -14.53 20.70 8.06
N THR A 150 -15.18 19.95 7.18
CA THR A 150 -15.44 18.49 7.28
C THR A 150 -14.94 17.79 6.01
N PRO A 151 -14.27 16.64 6.12
CA PRO A 151 -13.84 15.89 4.94
C PRO A 151 -15.06 15.39 4.16
N VAL A 152 -14.97 15.41 2.82
CA VAL A 152 -16.02 14.87 1.94
C VAL A 152 -16.16 13.35 2.12
N ASP A 153 -15.04 12.66 2.26
CA ASP A 153 -14.98 11.23 2.58
C ASP A 153 -14.23 11.02 3.91
N PRO A 154 -14.91 10.57 4.98
CA PRO A 154 -14.30 10.33 6.28
C PRO A 154 -13.63 8.94 6.39
N SER A 155 -13.04 8.42 5.31
CA SER A 155 -12.32 7.14 5.29
C SER A 155 -10.80 7.30 5.48
N PRO A 156 -10.10 6.33 6.12
CA PRO A 156 -8.65 6.38 6.26
C PRO A 156 -7.93 6.46 4.91
N ILE A 157 -6.83 7.21 4.86
CA ILE A 157 -6.15 7.55 3.62
C ILE A 157 -5.06 6.51 3.33
N THR A 158 -5.10 5.92 2.14
CA THR A 158 -4.02 5.08 1.62
C THR A 158 -3.61 5.60 0.25
N PRO A 159 -2.35 6.03 0.04
CA PRO A 159 -1.92 6.55 -1.24
C PRO A 159 -1.81 5.43 -2.27
N ALA A 160 -2.31 5.69 -3.49
CA ALA A 160 -2.08 4.78 -4.62
C ALA A 160 -0.61 4.80 -5.07
N ASP A 161 0.02 5.99 -5.03
CA ASP A 161 1.45 6.21 -5.27
C ASP A 161 2.04 6.94 -4.05
N PRO A 162 2.98 6.34 -3.32
CA PRO A 162 3.60 6.96 -2.14
C PRO A 162 4.43 8.21 -2.46
N THR A 163 4.74 8.48 -3.74
CA THR A 163 5.58 9.60 -4.18
C THR A 163 4.79 10.79 -4.69
N VAL A 164 3.45 10.72 -4.64
CA VAL A 164 2.55 11.75 -5.14
C VAL A 164 1.72 12.32 -3.98
N ASP A 165 1.60 13.64 -3.95
CA ASP A 165 0.77 14.32 -2.96
C ASP A 165 -0.71 13.90 -3.14
N THR A 166 -1.39 13.59 -2.04
CA THR A 166 -2.76 13.10 -2.04
C THR A 166 -3.71 14.25 -1.64
N PRO A 167 -4.48 14.81 -2.58
CA PRO A 167 -5.48 15.82 -2.25
C PRO A 167 -6.66 15.15 -1.53
N VAL A 168 -7.06 15.72 -0.39
CA VAL A 168 -8.23 15.27 0.38
C VAL A 168 -9.26 16.40 0.39
N PRO A 169 -10.42 16.24 -0.28
CA PRO A 169 -11.43 17.29 -0.34
C PRO A 169 -12.17 17.51 0.99
N TYR A 170 -12.41 18.77 1.32
CA TYR A 170 -13.21 19.20 2.46
C TYR A 170 -14.30 20.19 2.06
N THR A 171 -15.41 20.15 2.79
CA THR A 171 -16.49 21.12 2.74
C THR A 171 -16.44 22.04 3.95
N LYS A 172 -16.76 23.32 3.76
CA LYS A 172 -16.81 24.29 4.86
C LYS A 172 -18.03 24.00 5.73
N LYS A 173 -17.83 23.92 7.04
CA LYS A 173 -18.93 23.81 8.00
C LYS A 173 -19.80 25.06 7.87
N GLU A 174 -21.11 24.89 7.69
CA GLU A 174 -22.02 26.01 7.77
C GLU A 174 -21.95 26.61 9.17
N MET A 175 -21.74 27.93 9.26
CA MET A 175 -21.98 28.61 10.53
C MET A 175 -23.46 28.47 10.84
N PRO A 176 -23.84 28.07 12.07
CA PRO A 176 -25.24 28.15 12.46
C PRO A 176 -25.70 29.59 12.27
N THR A 177 -26.67 29.78 11.37
CA THR A 177 -27.36 31.06 11.27
C THR A 177 -28.02 31.33 12.62
N THR A 178 -27.90 32.56 13.12
CA THR A 178 -28.70 32.98 14.27
C THR A 178 -30.16 32.64 13.97
N PRO A 179 -30.87 31.89 14.82
CA PRO A 179 -32.28 31.60 14.58
C PRO A 179 -33.03 32.92 14.38
N ASP A 180 -33.79 33.02 13.30
CA ASP A 180 -34.68 34.17 13.10
C ASP A 180 -35.53 34.35 14.36
N THR A 181 -35.57 35.59 14.87
CA THR A 181 -36.47 35.96 15.97
C THR A 181 -37.88 35.48 15.62
N PRO A 182 -38.54 34.68 16.47
CA PRO A 182 -39.88 34.19 16.18
C PRO A 182 -40.81 35.36 15.89
N SER A 183 -41.45 35.36 14.72
CA SER A 183 -42.48 36.32 14.38
C SER A 183 -43.56 36.30 15.47
N THR A 184 -43.94 37.47 15.98
CA THR A 184 -45.07 37.60 16.90
C THR A 184 -46.31 36.94 16.31
N PRO A 185 -46.97 36.01 17.03
CA PRO A 185 -48.17 35.34 16.54
C PRO A 185 -49.21 36.39 16.16
N THR A 186 -49.74 36.31 14.95
CA THR A 186 -50.89 37.11 14.55
C THR A 186 -52.11 36.67 15.37
N THR A 187 -52.89 37.64 15.84
CA THR A 187 -54.14 37.39 16.57
C THR A 187 -55.05 36.47 15.76
N PRO A 188 -55.58 35.37 16.35
CA PRO A 188 -56.51 34.49 15.66
C PRO A 188 -57.72 35.26 15.16
N THR A 189 -58.04 35.13 13.88
CA THR A 189 -59.31 35.60 13.34
C THR A 189 -60.45 34.74 13.86
N THR A 190 -61.54 35.37 14.27
CA THR A 190 -62.75 34.74 14.80
C THR A 190 -63.30 33.71 13.81
N PRO A 191 -63.58 32.47 14.23
CA PRO A 191 -64.13 31.45 13.35
C PRO A 191 -65.49 31.87 12.80
N SER A 192 -65.69 31.67 11.50
CA SER A 192 -67.00 31.80 10.86
C SER A 192 -67.99 30.78 11.43
N THR A 193 -69.22 31.21 11.64
CA THR A 193 -70.32 30.38 12.16
C THR A 193 -70.56 29.17 11.25
N PRO A 194 -70.65 27.93 11.78
CA PRO A 194 -70.91 26.75 10.97
C PRO A 194 -72.28 26.85 10.29
N THR A 195 -72.33 26.57 8.99
CA THR A 195 -73.59 26.37 8.27
C THR A 195 -74.13 24.97 8.55
N THR A 196 -75.45 24.89 8.78
CA THR A 196 -76.19 23.67 9.06
C THR A 196 -75.98 22.61 7.97
N PRO A 197 -75.58 21.37 8.31
CA PRO A 197 -75.48 20.28 7.34
C PRO A 197 -76.85 19.92 6.75
N SER A 198 -76.89 19.67 5.45
CA SER A 198 -78.05 19.08 4.79
C SER A 198 -78.22 17.60 5.14
N GLU A 199 -79.48 17.16 5.17
CA GLU A 199 -79.94 15.83 5.59
C GLU A 199 -79.31 14.69 4.77
N PRO A 200 -78.88 13.58 5.39
CA PRO A 200 -78.32 12.43 4.67
C PRO A 200 -79.36 11.74 3.80
N ALA A 201 -78.99 11.42 2.56
CA ALA A 201 -79.79 10.56 1.69
C ALA A 201 -79.85 9.12 2.25
N GLN A 202 -81.06 8.54 2.20
CA GLN A 202 -81.39 7.20 2.72
C GLN A 202 -80.65 6.07 1.95
N PRO A 203 -80.24 4.96 2.62
CA PRO A 203 -79.49 3.88 1.98
C PRO A 203 -80.30 3.10 0.93
N GLN A 204 -79.67 2.77 -0.20
CA GLN A 204 -80.16 1.76 -1.13
C GLN A 204 -79.50 0.40 -0.84
N THR A 205 -80.31 -0.65 -0.90
CA THR A 205 -79.98 -2.04 -0.58
C THR A 205 -79.09 -2.70 -1.64
N PRO A 206 -78.06 -3.50 -1.28
CA PRO A 206 -77.20 -4.19 -2.25
C PRO A 206 -77.87 -5.42 -2.88
N ALA A 207 -77.65 -5.65 -4.18
CA ALA A 207 -77.92 -6.93 -4.83
C ALA A 207 -76.67 -7.83 -4.78
N SER A 208 -76.89 -9.11 -4.43
CA SER A 208 -75.89 -10.18 -4.21
C SER A 208 -75.88 -11.17 -5.41
N PRO A 209 -74.82 -12.00 -5.60
CA PRO A 209 -74.27 -12.37 -6.91
C PRO A 209 -74.64 -13.77 -7.42
N ALA A 210 -74.34 -14.03 -8.68
CA ALA A 210 -74.17 -15.35 -9.28
C ALA A 210 -72.93 -15.26 -10.20
N GLY A 211 -72.00 -16.21 -10.30
CA GLY A 211 -72.05 -17.63 -10.01
C GLY A 211 -71.25 -18.32 -11.13
N GLN A 212 -70.14 -18.94 -10.75
CA GLN A 212 -69.50 -20.17 -11.24
C GLN A 212 -69.56 -20.63 -12.72
N GLY A 213 -68.40 -21.12 -13.19
CA GLY A 213 -68.25 -22.14 -14.26
C GLY A 213 -66.76 -22.26 -14.62
N GLN A 214 -65.95 -23.17 -14.05
CA GLN A 214 -65.85 -24.62 -14.25
C GLN A 214 -65.51 -25.04 -15.70
N THR A 215 -64.26 -25.46 -15.93
CA THR A 215 -63.93 -26.66 -16.73
C THR A 215 -62.59 -27.28 -16.28
N THR A 216 -62.67 -28.57 -16.00
CA THR A 216 -61.63 -29.56 -15.66
C THR A 216 -61.18 -30.30 -16.95
N PRO A 217 -60.37 -31.39 -16.92
CA PRO A 217 -58.91 -31.49 -17.04
C PRO A 217 -58.42 -32.18 -18.34
N THR A 218 -57.10 -32.24 -18.57
CA THR A 218 -56.43 -33.40 -19.19
C THR A 218 -55.00 -33.51 -18.68
N SER A 219 -54.68 -34.70 -18.16
CA SER A 219 -53.41 -35.08 -17.55
C SER A 219 -52.44 -35.65 -18.60
N ALA A 220 -51.15 -35.31 -18.50
CA ALA A 220 -50.06 -36.25 -18.19
C ALA A 220 -48.71 -35.63 -18.55
N LYS A 221 -47.84 -35.40 -17.56
CA LYS A 221 -46.66 -36.24 -17.31
C LYS A 221 -45.74 -35.58 -16.28
N THR A 222 -45.63 -36.27 -15.15
CA THR A 222 -44.62 -36.28 -14.10
C THR A 222 -43.23 -35.79 -14.52
N GLU A 223 -42.63 -34.86 -13.77
CA GLU A 223 -41.50 -35.15 -12.85
C GLU A 223 -41.18 -33.96 -11.92
N ALA A 224 -40.74 -34.30 -10.71
CA ALA A 224 -40.56 -33.51 -9.49
C ALA A 224 -39.77 -32.18 -9.67
N ALA A 225 -40.28 -31.04 -9.19
CA ALA A 225 -40.29 -30.53 -7.80
C ALA A 225 -38.85 -30.29 -7.26
N LYS A 226 -38.44 -29.13 -6.72
CA LYS A 226 -39.12 -27.99 -6.07
C LYS A 226 -38.05 -26.86 -5.97
N ALA A 227 -38.20 -25.74 -6.67
CA ALA A 227 -38.83 -24.49 -6.25
C ALA A 227 -38.16 -23.75 -5.08
N ALA A 228 -37.53 -22.63 -5.47
CA ALA A 228 -37.23 -21.47 -4.65
C ALA A 228 -38.47 -20.93 -3.92
N THR A 229 -38.27 -20.38 -2.73
CA THR A 229 -39.28 -19.61 -1.99
C THR A 229 -38.76 -18.19 -1.74
N LEU A 230 -39.61 -17.22 -2.08
CA LEU A 230 -39.52 -15.78 -1.84
C LEU A 230 -39.77 -15.41 -0.35
N PRO A 231 -39.49 -14.16 0.09
CA PRO A 231 -39.12 -13.87 1.48
C PRO A 231 -40.25 -13.35 2.40
N GLN A 232 -39.94 -13.44 3.70
CA GLN A 232 -40.29 -12.62 4.89
C GLN A 232 -41.75 -12.24 5.23
N THR A 233 -42.13 -12.46 6.50
CA THR A 233 -42.43 -11.42 7.53
C THR A 233 -42.73 -12.08 8.89
N GLY A 234 -42.27 -11.48 10.00
CA GLY A 234 -42.91 -11.63 11.33
C GLY A 234 -42.00 -11.91 12.53
N ASN A 235 -41.86 -10.92 13.42
CA ASN A 235 -41.40 -10.99 14.83
C ASN A 235 -42.10 -12.12 15.62
N ASP A 236 -41.60 -12.71 16.71
CA ASP A 236 -41.09 -12.13 17.96
C ASP A 236 -40.35 -13.20 18.81
N LYS A 237 -39.35 -12.73 19.57
CA LYS A 237 -38.87 -13.11 20.92
C LYS A 237 -38.73 -14.59 21.36
N ASN A 238 -37.57 -14.79 22.01
CA ASN A 238 -37.26 -15.49 23.27
C ASN A 238 -36.94 -17.01 23.34
N GLU A 239 -35.67 -17.21 23.75
CA GLU A 239 -35.14 -18.23 24.67
C GLU A 239 -34.75 -19.63 24.16
N ALA A 240 -33.64 -20.07 24.76
CA ALA A 240 -33.16 -21.42 24.96
C ALA A 240 -32.31 -22.08 23.85
N THR A 241 -30.99 -22.03 24.12
CA THR A 241 -30.17 -23.23 24.37
C THR A 241 -29.68 -24.04 23.17
N ALA A 242 -28.34 -24.13 23.14
CA ALA A 242 -27.48 -25.25 22.71
C ALA A 242 -26.63 -24.98 21.48
N ALA A 243 -25.34 -24.72 21.71
CA ALA A 243 -24.28 -25.24 20.85
C ALA A 243 -23.00 -25.40 21.68
N MET A 244 -22.76 -26.64 22.10
CA MET A 244 -21.46 -27.10 22.60
C MET A 244 -20.41 -26.91 21.48
N GLY A 245 -19.23 -26.40 21.82
CA GLY A 245 -18.13 -26.26 20.87
C GLY A 245 -16.78 -26.19 21.57
N LEU A 246 -16.17 -27.36 21.77
CA LEU A 246 -14.75 -27.70 21.54
C LEU A 246 -13.75 -26.53 21.75
N GLY A 247 -12.97 -26.46 22.82
CA GLY A 247 -11.94 -27.43 23.17
C GLY A 247 -10.62 -27.07 22.50
N PHE A 248 -9.73 -26.34 23.21
CA PHE A 248 -8.30 -26.34 22.89
C PHE A 248 -7.48 -26.37 24.19
N ALA A 249 -6.67 -27.42 24.28
CA ALA A 249 -5.71 -27.69 25.33
C ALA A 249 -4.55 -26.68 25.27
N GLY A 250 -4.31 -25.97 26.38
CA GLY A 250 -3.10 -25.21 26.62
C GLY A 250 -2.20 -25.96 27.61
N ILE A 251 -1.19 -26.66 27.12
CA ILE A 251 -0.09 -27.21 27.91
C ILE A 251 1.24 -26.82 27.27
N ALA A 252 2.20 -26.49 28.13
CA ALA A 252 3.60 -26.10 27.90
C ALA A 252 3.82 -24.65 27.42
N SER A 253 4.59 -23.81 28.11
CA SER A 253 6.02 -24.09 28.35
C SER A 253 6.62 -23.33 29.54
N MET A 254 7.69 -23.92 30.05
CA MET A 254 8.38 -23.73 31.32
C MET A 254 8.88 -22.33 31.69
N LEU A 255 8.76 -22.10 33.00
CA LEU A 255 9.57 -21.24 33.85
C LEU A 255 10.85 -22.00 34.28
N ALA A 256 12.04 -21.37 34.20
CA ALA A 256 13.13 -21.35 35.20
C ALA A 256 14.57 -21.35 34.64
N LEU A 257 15.28 -20.23 34.90
CA LEU A 257 16.58 -20.07 35.57
C LEU A 257 17.84 -20.87 35.14
N PHE A 258 18.90 -20.15 34.81
CA PHE A 258 20.32 -20.21 35.27
C PHE A 258 21.14 -19.37 34.26
N GLY A 259 22.11 -18.52 34.55
CA GLY A 259 22.99 -18.30 35.70
C GLY A 259 24.32 -17.80 35.12
N THR A 260 24.75 -16.61 35.53
CA THR A 260 26.02 -15.96 35.13
C THR A 260 27.26 -16.83 35.36
N ARG A 261 28.28 -16.77 34.49
CA ARG A 261 29.69 -16.87 34.90
C ARG A 261 30.67 -16.18 33.95
N LYS A 262 31.22 -15.10 34.47
CA LYS A 262 32.42 -14.35 34.11
C LYS A 262 33.69 -15.21 34.22
N LYS A 263 34.61 -15.13 33.25
CA LYS A 263 36.06 -15.30 33.49
C LYS A 263 36.90 -14.60 32.42
N ARG A 264 37.82 -13.74 32.88
CA ARG A 264 38.97 -13.17 32.14
C ARG A 264 40.12 -14.19 32.07
N ARG A 265 40.93 -14.10 31.01
CA ARG A 265 42.41 -13.90 30.92
C ARG A 265 42.82 -14.12 29.44
N GLU A 266 43.54 -13.18 28.79
CA GLU A 266 45.02 -13.16 28.62
C GLU A 266 45.51 -14.55 28.15
N ASP A 267 46.00 -14.75 26.92
CA ASP A 267 47.10 -14.06 26.22
C ASP A 267 46.81 -13.80 24.72
#